data_AF-A0A6L6PHH7-F1
#
_entry.id   AF-A0A6L6PHH7-F1
#
_cell.length_a   1.000
_cell.length_b   1.000
_cell.length_c   1.000
_cell.angle_alpha   90.00
_cell.angle_beta   90.00
_cell.angle_gamma   90.00
#
_symmetry.space_group_name_H-M   'P 1'
#
loop_
_entity.id
_entity.type
_entity.pdbx_description
1 polymer ?
#
loop_
_entity_poly.entity_id
_entity_poly.type
_entity_poly.pdbx_seq_one_letter_code
_entity_poly.pdbx_strand_id
1 'polypeptide(L)'
;MGWTDAVNYLRNGAAKLAGNDAPRTDTDLPLGARIGSVVGIQQSPLLRAVADGSLIVLPDADDTRIVAVSQIRLKQSGGLYRYYLETGDRDDKEKFLQVYQNASGQVSEIMYCTQLARVIPETAEDQDAYTGQSGAGLGDRSYTLWREQLADLDLDLELIFGAEDGLDYWRDAGDPETPYMPPFTGTETRLDDASGSTGLRQEMYFMPYVRQLRGGGHEYLLITTEIIHSVNGDPSKRGIHVDFVIGIPVEQQRVVIQ
;
A
#
# COMPACT_ATOMS: atom_id res chain seq x y z
N MET A 1 54.17 3.44 0.23
CA MET A 1 53.17 2.83 1.12
C MET A 1 53.64 1.44 1.44
N GLY A 2 53.97 1.18 2.70
CA GLY A 2 54.57 -0.09 3.13
C GLY A 2 53.51 -1.17 3.34
N TRP A 3 53.91 -2.44 3.26
CA TRP A 3 53.05 -3.60 3.54
C TRP A 3 52.36 -3.51 4.91
N THR A 4 53.01 -2.86 5.88
CA THR A 4 52.49 -2.56 7.22
C THR A 4 51.31 -1.57 7.19
N ASP A 5 51.29 -0.62 6.26
CA ASP A 5 50.20 0.36 6.11
C ASP A 5 48.94 -0.31 5.54
N ALA A 6 49.12 -1.27 4.62
CA ALA A 6 48.01 -2.03 4.03
C ALA A 6 47.36 -2.97 5.06
N VAL A 7 48.16 -3.62 5.92
CA VAL A 7 47.65 -4.48 7.00
C VAL A 7 46.95 -3.67 8.10
N ASN A 8 47.45 -2.47 8.41
CA ASN A 8 46.79 -1.57 9.34
C ASN A 8 45.50 -0.96 8.76
N TYR A 9 45.45 -0.69 7.45
CA TYR A 9 44.22 -0.29 6.76
C TYR A 9 43.17 -1.41 6.78
N LEU A 10 43.57 -2.66 6.56
CA LEU A 10 42.68 -3.81 6.64
C LEU A 10 42.20 -4.12 8.06
N ARG A 11 43.08 -4.02 9.09
CA ARG A 11 42.68 -4.17 10.50
C ARG A 11 41.79 -3.04 10.99
N ASN A 12 42.10 -1.80 10.65
CA ASN A 12 41.28 -0.64 11.03
C ASN A 12 39.97 -0.58 10.21
N GLY A 13 39.98 -1.08 8.97
CA GLY A 13 38.79 -1.28 8.14
C GLY A 13 37.88 -2.39 8.69
N ALA A 14 38.44 -3.51 9.12
CA ALA A 14 37.70 -4.60 9.77
C ALA A 14 37.16 -4.20 11.16
N ALA A 15 37.90 -3.38 11.92
CA ALA A 15 37.43 -2.83 13.20
C ALA A 15 36.32 -1.77 13.02
N LYS A 16 36.33 -0.99 11.92
CA LYS A 16 35.21 -0.11 11.53
C LYS A 16 33.97 -0.87 11.07
N LEU A 17 34.14 -2.05 10.47
CA LEU A 17 33.05 -2.94 10.08
C LEU A 17 32.44 -3.70 11.27
N ALA A 18 33.16 -3.83 12.38
CA ALA A 18 32.70 -4.52 13.59
C ALA A 18 31.97 -3.61 14.60
N GLY A 19 31.83 -2.32 14.31
CA GLY A 19 31.32 -1.32 15.26
C GLY A 19 30.39 -0.25 14.69
N ASN A 20 29.80 -0.46 13.51
CA ASN A 20 28.81 0.46 12.95
C ASN A 20 27.56 -0.33 12.58
N ASP A 21 26.45 -0.07 13.28
CA ASP A 21 25.13 -0.22 12.66
C ASP A 21 25.19 0.46 11.29
N ALA A 22 24.81 -0.25 10.23
CA ALA A 22 24.73 0.35 8.91
C ALA A 22 23.87 1.64 9.00
N PRO A 23 24.26 2.73 8.32
CA PRO A 23 23.49 3.96 8.37
C PRO A 23 22.04 3.69 7.95
N ARG A 24 21.09 4.16 8.75
CA ARG A 24 19.66 4.00 8.46
C ARG A 24 19.30 4.72 7.16
N THR A 25 18.43 4.11 6.38
CA THR A 25 17.96 4.63 5.08
C THR A 25 16.48 4.99 5.08
N ASP A 26 15.76 4.67 6.15
CA ASP A 26 14.34 4.97 6.37
C ASP A 26 14.13 6.30 7.11
N THR A 27 14.92 7.32 6.78
CA THR A 27 14.84 8.66 7.37
C THR A 27 13.99 9.61 6.53
N ASP A 28 13.59 10.75 7.12
CA ASP A 28 12.91 11.85 6.44
C ASP A 28 11.55 11.50 5.82
N LEU A 29 10.91 10.44 6.32
CA LEU A 29 9.54 10.10 5.95
C LEU A 29 8.54 11.06 6.63
N PRO A 30 7.40 11.34 5.99
CA PRO A 30 6.33 12.11 6.61
C PRO A 30 5.94 11.58 8.00
N LEU A 31 5.48 12.50 8.85
CA LEU A 31 5.09 12.19 10.24
C LEU A 31 6.24 11.65 11.11
N GLY A 32 7.49 11.68 10.65
CA GLY A 32 8.62 11.10 11.35
C GLY A 32 8.61 9.57 11.38
N ALA A 33 7.85 8.95 10.46
CA ALA A 33 7.75 7.50 10.36
C ALA A 33 9.11 6.85 10.06
N ARG A 34 9.28 5.63 10.53
CA ARG A 34 10.44 4.77 10.26
C ARG A 34 10.08 3.33 10.62
N ILE A 35 10.85 2.38 10.11
CA ILE A 35 10.71 0.97 10.48
C ILE A 35 11.00 0.83 11.98
N GLY A 36 10.08 0.16 12.68
CA GLY A 36 10.06 -0.02 14.12
C GLY A 36 9.25 1.03 14.88
N SER A 37 8.78 2.10 14.23
CA SER A 37 7.94 3.11 14.89
C SER A 37 6.62 2.54 15.36
N VAL A 38 6.15 3.05 16.49
CA VAL A 38 4.85 2.66 17.07
C VAL A 38 3.76 3.55 16.50
N VAL A 39 2.68 2.95 16.02
CA VAL A 39 1.52 3.61 15.43
C VAL A 39 0.34 3.49 16.38
N GLY A 40 -0.25 4.63 16.70
CA GLY A 40 -1.55 4.72 17.37
C GLY A 40 -2.59 5.31 16.43
N ILE A 41 -3.67 4.57 16.18
CA ILE A 41 -4.82 5.03 15.40
C ILE A 41 -6.03 5.10 16.31
N GLN A 42 -6.67 6.27 16.41
CA GLN A 42 -7.97 6.34 17.06
C GLN A 42 -9.01 5.61 16.18
N GLN A 43 -9.47 4.44 16.63
CA GLN A 43 -10.32 3.54 15.82
C GLN A 43 -11.76 4.03 15.56
N SER A 44 -12.20 5.14 16.15
CA SER A 44 -13.59 5.63 16.02
C SER A 44 -14.09 5.84 14.58
N PRO A 45 -13.28 6.31 13.60
CA PRO A 45 -13.69 6.35 12.19
C PRO A 45 -13.86 4.95 11.59
N LEU A 46 -12.95 4.01 11.90
CA LEU A 46 -12.98 2.65 11.37
C LEU A 46 -14.16 1.84 11.91
N LEU A 47 -14.42 1.94 13.22
CA LEU A 47 -15.57 1.32 13.86
C LEU A 47 -16.90 1.80 13.27
N ARG A 48 -17.00 3.10 12.94
CA ARG A 48 -18.18 3.65 12.26
C ARG A 48 -18.31 3.10 10.85
N ALA A 49 -17.21 3.05 10.09
CA ALA A 49 -17.22 2.49 8.75
C ALA A 49 -17.70 1.02 8.74
N VAL A 50 -17.20 0.18 9.65
CA VAL A 50 -17.65 -1.22 9.79
C VAL A 50 -19.14 -1.29 10.12
N ALA A 51 -19.61 -0.50 11.09
CA ALA A 51 -21.03 -0.45 11.44
C ALA A 51 -21.93 0.01 10.27
N ASP A 52 -21.38 0.77 9.33
CA ASP A 52 -22.07 1.26 8.14
C ASP A 52 -21.92 0.34 6.91
N GLY A 53 -21.32 -0.85 7.06
CA GLY A 53 -21.19 -1.86 6.00
C GLY A 53 -19.88 -1.81 5.19
N SER A 54 -18.81 -1.30 5.80
CA SER A 54 -17.48 -1.31 5.20
C SER A 54 -16.87 -2.72 5.16
N LEU A 55 -16.05 -2.97 4.15
CA LEU A 55 -15.19 -4.13 3.98
C LEU A 55 -13.84 -4.01 4.73
N ILE A 56 -13.60 -2.88 5.41
CA ILE A 56 -12.35 -2.65 6.14
C ILE A 56 -12.20 -3.65 7.29
N VAL A 57 -11.02 -4.24 7.42
CA VAL A 57 -10.67 -5.04 8.60
C VAL A 57 -10.10 -4.09 9.65
N LEU A 58 -10.53 -4.20 10.91
CA LEU A 58 -10.01 -3.33 11.97
C LEU A 58 -8.56 -3.72 12.33
N PRO A 59 -7.72 -2.77 12.77
CA PRO A 59 -6.40 -3.10 13.29
C PRO A 59 -6.49 -4.00 14.52
N ASP A 60 -5.70 -5.06 14.54
CA ASP A 60 -5.50 -5.94 15.68
C ASP A 60 -4.65 -5.26 16.76
N ALA A 61 -4.64 -5.83 17.97
CA ALA A 61 -3.87 -5.28 19.10
C ALA A 61 -2.35 -5.22 18.82
N ASP A 62 -1.86 -6.09 17.94
CA ASP A 62 -0.45 -6.18 17.55
C ASP A 62 -0.11 -5.32 16.32
N ASP A 63 -1.11 -4.75 15.64
CA ASP A 63 -0.96 -3.85 14.47
C ASP A 63 -0.52 -2.44 14.90
N THR A 64 0.52 -2.37 15.72
CA THR A 64 0.98 -1.15 16.38
C THR A 64 2.37 -0.75 15.93
N ARG A 65 3.00 -1.47 15.00
CA ARG A 65 4.38 -1.20 14.60
C ARG A 65 4.54 -1.17 13.09
N ILE A 66 5.28 -0.19 12.59
CA ILE A 66 5.70 -0.15 11.19
C ILE A 66 6.78 -1.21 10.98
N VAL A 67 6.50 -2.20 10.14
CA VAL A 67 7.42 -3.28 9.80
C VAL A 67 8.14 -3.05 8.47
N ALA A 68 7.53 -2.29 7.57
CA ALA A 68 8.13 -1.87 6.31
C ALA A 68 7.63 -0.49 5.90
N VAL A 69 8.39 0.22 5.09
CA VAL A 69 8.03 1.53 4.56
C VAL A 69 8.24 1.55 3.06
N SER A 70 7.36 2.20 2.31
CA SER A 70 7.58 2.41 0.89
C SER A 70 7.40 3.85 0.47
N GLN A 71 8.08 4.19 -0.63
CA GLN A 71 7.83 5.39 -1.40
C GLN A 71 7.38 4.98 -2.80
N ILE A 72 6.24 5.51 -3.21
CA ILE A 72 5.68 5.36 -4.54
C ILE A 72 5.93 6.66 -5.30
N ARG A 73 6.73 6.56 -6.37
CA ARG A 73 7.01 7.68 -7.27
C ARG A 73 6.04 7.65 -8.43
N LEU A 74 5.09 8.58 -8.39
CA LEU A 74 4.12 8.81 -9.46
C LEU A 74 4.64 9.83 -10.46
N LYS A 75 4.03 9.89 -11.64
CA LYS A 75 4.32 10.95 -12.63
C LYS A 75 3.84 12.32 -12.16
N GLN A 76 2.84 12.38 -11.28
CA GLN A 76 2.34 13.64 -10.70
C GLN A 76 3.25 14.16 -9.58
N SER A 77 3.17 15.48 -9.31
CA SER A 77 3.88 16.09 -8.19
C SER A 77 3.31 15.68 -6.83
N GLY A 78 4.19 15.44 -5.85
CA GLY A 78 3.85 14.97 -4.50
C GLY A 78 4.58 13.66 -4.17
N GLY A 79 4.29 13.11 -3.00
CA GLY A 79 4.83 11.82 -2.55
C GLY A 79 3.73 10.95 -1.98
N LEU A 80 3.65 9.71 -2.44
CA LEU A 80 2.76 8.70 -1.87
C LEU A 80 3.62 7.69 -1.12
N TYR A 81 3.25 7.42 0.13
CA TYR A 81 4.00 6.56 1.03
C TYR A 81 3.06 5.50 1.61
N ARG A 82 3.55 4.29 1.80
CA ARG A 82 2.85 3.25 2.58
C ARG A 82 3.70 2.89 3.79
N TYR A 83 3.08 2.92 4.97
CA TYR A 83 3.67 2.45 6.22
C TYR A 83 3.00 1.14 6.59
N TYR A 84 3.67 0.04 6.29
CA TYR A 84 3.14 -1.30 6.48
C TYR A 84 3.18 -1.68 7.95
N LEU A 85 2.03 -2.10 8.46
CA LEU A 85 1.88 -2.81 9.73
C LEU A 85 2.03 -4.32 9.47
N GLU A 86 1.63 -4.75 8.28
CA GLU A 86 1.72 -6.13 7.79
C GLU A 86 2.01 -6.11 6.29
N THR A 87 3.06 -6.81 5.83
CA THR A 87 3.53 -6.75 4.42
C THR A 87 2.84 -7.73 3.48
N GLY A 88 2.05 -8.67 4.01
CA GLY A 88 1.34 -9.68 3.23
C GLY A 88 2.22 -10.74 2.54
N ASP A 89 3.51 -10.84 2.89
CA ASP A 89 4.44 -11.79 2.26
C ASP A 89 4.39 -13.21 2.88
N ARG A 90 3.74 -13.39 4.03
CA ARG A 90 3.76 -14.64 4.83
C ARG A 90 2.36 -15.20 5.09
N ASP A 91 1.55 -15.30 4.03
CA ASP A 91 0.15 -15.75 4.04
C ASP A 91 -0.84 -14.79 4.75
N ASP A 92 -0.34 -13.75 5.40
CA ASP A 92 -1.15 -12.68 5.97
C ASP A 92 -1.62 -11.68 4.90
N LYS A 93 -2.65 -10.88 5.23
CA LYS A 93 -3.15 -9.81 4.36
C LYS A 93 -2.41 -8.51 4.64
N GLU A 94 -2.14 -7.71 3.62
CA GLU A 94 -1.48 -6.42 3.82
C GLU A 94 -2.34 -5.47 4.66
N LYS A 95 -1.69 -4.79 5.61
CA LYS A 95 -2.28 -3.70 6.38
C LYS A 95 -1.29 -2.55 6.40
N PHE A 96 -1.72 -1.35 6.01
CA PHE A 96 -0.83 -0.20 5.96
C PHE A 96 -1.55 1.13 6.14
N LEU A 97 -0.80 2.14 6.57
CA LEU A 97 -1.20 3.54 6.44
C LEU A 97 -0.69 4.07 5.10
N GLN A 98 -1.58 4.53 4.24
CA GLN A 98 -1.23 5.28 3.05
C GLN A 98 -1.21 6.77 3.39
N VAL A 99 -0.09 7.44 3.10
CA VAL A 99 0.11 8.86 3.39
C VAL A 99 0.43 9.59 2.11
N TYR A 100 -0.39 10.57 1.76
CA TYR A 100 -0.14 11.46 0.64
C TYR A 100 0.43 12.80 1.14
N GLN A 101 1.59 13.15 0.59
CA GLN A 101 2.26 14.41 0.78
C GLN A 101 2.13 15.23 -0.50
N ASN A 102 1.57 16.44 -0.38
CA ASN A 102 1.39 17.33 -1.52
C ASN A 102 2.74 17.92 -2.01
N ALA A 103 2.69 18.68 -3.11
CA ALA A 103 3.89 19.28 -3.71
C ALA A 103 4.65 20.27 -2.79
N SER A 104 4.02 20.76 -1.71
CA SER A 104 4.66 21.63 -0.71
C SER A 104 5.35 20.87 0.43
N GLY A 105 5.30 19.53 0.42
CA GLY A 105 5.85 18.70 1.49
C GLY A 105 4.92 18.56 2.70
N GLN A 106 3.66 18.96 2.59
CA GLN A 106 2.68 18.83 3.67
C GLN A 106 1.86 17.55 3.49
N VAL A 107 1.64 16.82 4.58
CA VAL A 107 0.70 15.70 4.59
C VAL A 107 -0.71 16.27 4.38
N SER A 108 -1.37 15.83 3.32
CA SER A 108 -2.72 16.29 3.00
C SER A 108 -3.77 15.21 3.26
N GLU A 109 -3.40 13.93 3.18
CA GLU A 109 -4.33 12.83 3.37
C GLU A 109 -3.62 11.63 4.00
N ILE A 110 -4.36 10.92 4.86
CA ILE A 110 -3.98 9.63 5.43
C ILE A 110 -5.16 8.69 5.28
N MET A 111 -4.88 7.45 4.87
CA MET A 111 -5.86 6.40 4.74
C MET A 111 -5.35 5.15 5.46
N TYR A 112 -6.22 4.49 6.24
CA TYR A 112 -5.93 3.16 6.76
C TYR A 112 -6.45 2.13 5.77
N CYS A 113 -5.57 1.21 5.37
CA CYS A 113 -5.78 0.29 4.28
C CYS A 113 -5.61 -1.15 4.72
N THR A 114 -6.51 -2.03 4.30
CA THR A 114 -6.40 -3.47 4.46
C THR A 114 -6.66 -4.18 3.14
N GLN A 115 -5.83 -5.15 2.79
CA GLN A 115 -6.03 -5.98 1.62
C GLN A 115 -7.30 -6.83 1.79
N LEU A 116 -8.15 -6.82 0.77
CA LEU A 116 -9.34 -7.64 0.68
C LEU A 116 -8.99 -9.00 0.04
N ALA A 117 -8.34 -8.95 -1.13
CA ALA A 117 -7.98 -10.11 -1.92
C ALA A 117 -6.75 -9.84 -2.81
N ARG A 118 -6.07 -10.92 -3.21
CA ARG A 118 -5.01 -10.94 -4.21
C ARG A 118 -5.39 -11.86 -5.35
N VAL A 119 -5.18 -11.40 -6.58
CA VAL A 119 -5.36 -12.19 -7.80
C VAL A 119 -4.03 -12.27 -8.54
N ILE A 120 -3.69 -13.47 -9.02
CA ILE A 120 -2.54 -13.66 -9.91
C ILE A 120 -3.10 -13.79 -11.33
N PRO A 121 -2.92 -12.79 -12.20
CA PRO A 121 -3.46 -12.86 -13.55
C PRO A 121 -2.72 -13.92 -14.37
N GLU A 122 -3.47 -14.90 -14.88
CA GLU A 122 -2.91 -16.08 -15.55
C GLU A 122 -2.69 -15.87 -17.05
N THR A 123 -3.50 -15.01 -17.67
CA THR A 123 -3.45 -14.74 -19.11
C THR A 123 -3.00 -13.31 -19.43
N ALA A 124 -2.51 -13.10 -20.65
CA ALA A 124 -2.16 -11.76 -21.12
C ALA A 124 -3.37 -10.83 -21.19
N GLU A 125 -4.56 -11.38 -21.44
CA GLU A 125 -5.82 -10.64 -21.44
C GLU A 125 -6.19 -10.18 -20.03
N ASP A 126 -6.03 -11.04 -19.01
CA ASP A 126 -6.22 -10.64 -17.61
C ASP A 126 -5.25 -9.55 -17.20
N GLN A 127 -3.96 -9.71 -17.56
CA GLN A 127 -2.94 -8.70 -17.26
C GLN A 127 -3.25 -7.36 -17.92
N ASP A 128 -3.73 -7.38 -19.16
CA ASP A 128 -4.16 -6.18 -19.87
C ASP A 128 -5.37 -5.51 -19.19
N ALA A 129 -6.38 -6.30 -18.81
CA ALA A 129 -7.54 -5.79 -18.08
C ALA A 129 -7.15 -5.11 -16.76
N TYR A 130 -6.13 -5.61 -16.06
CA TYR A 130 -5.66 -5.04 -14.80
C TYR A 130 -4.56 -3.98 -14.95
N THR A 131 -3.99 -3.79 -16.13
CA THR A 131 -3.03 -2.69 -16.41
C THR A 131 -3.67 -1.56 -17.23
N GLY A 132 -4.83 -1.82 -17.84
CA GLY A 132 -5.59 -0.88 -18.66
C GLY A 132 -4.93 -0.55 -20.00
N GLN A 133 -4.05 -1.40 -20.56
CA GLN A 133 -3.30 -1.02 -21.76
C GLN A 133 -4.18 -0.95 -23.02
N SER A 134 -5.26 -1.73 -23.09
CA SER A 134 -6.26 -1.68 -24.18
C SER A 134 -7.33 -0.59 -24.04
N GLY A 135 -7.32 0.21 -22.97
CA GLY A 135 -8.32 1.26 -22.76
C GLY A 135 -9.64 0.76 -22.19
N ALA A 136 -9.62 -0.38 -21.48
CA ALA A 136 -10.75 -0.97 -20.76
C ALA A 136 -10.25 -1.66 -19.47
N GLY A 137 -11.16 -2.02 -18.56
CA GLY A 137 -10.82 -2.68 -17.30
C GLY A 137 -10.40 -1.69 -16.23
N LEU A 138 -9.17 -1.80 -15.71
CA LEU A 138 -8.64 -0.86 -14.73
C LEU A 138 -8.61 0.55 -15.34
N GLY A 139 -9.42 1.45 -14.79
CA GLY A 139 -9.65 2.78 -15.35
C GLY A 139 -11.08 3.02 -15.87
N ASP A 140 -11.90 1.97 -15.98
CA ASP A 140 -13.32 2.10 -16.26
C ASP A 140 -14.01 2.96 -15.20
N ARG A 141 -15.13 3.60 -15.57
CA ARG A 141 -15.87 4.54 -14.71
C ARG A 141 -16.34 3.92 -13.39
N SER A 142 -16.64 2.62 -13.38
CA SER A 142 -17.15 1.92 -12.21
C SER A 142 -16.55 0.53 -12.10
N TYR A 143 -16.49 0.01 -10.89
CA TYR A 143 -16.10 -1.36 -10.59
C TYR A 143 -17.11 -1.95 -9.61
N THR A 144 -17.65 -3.13 -9.91
CA THR A 144 -18.61 -3.82 -9.04
C THR A 144 -17.92 -5.01 -8.36
N LEU A 145 -17.89 -5.00 -7.03
CA LEU A 145 -17.53 -6.18 -6.25
C LEU A 145 -18.78 -7.03 -6.00
N TRP A 146 -18.77 -8.27 -6.45
CA TRP A 146 -19.90 -9.18 -6.32
C TRP A 146 -19.84 -9.95 -5.00
N ARG A 147 -21.00 -10.17 -4.38
CA ARG A 147 -21.12 -10.91 -3.11
C ARG A 147 -20.45 -12.29 -3.18
N GLU A 148 -20.62 -12.98 -4.30
CA GLU A 148 -20.06 -14.32 -4.52
C GLU A 148 -18.52 -14.33 -4.47
N GLN A 149 -17.86 -13.24 -4.88
CA GLN A 149 -16.39 -13.12 -4.84
C GLN A 149 -15.87 -13.05 -3.40
N LEU A 150 -16.72 -12.67 -2.44
CA LEU A 150 -16.38 -12.49 -1.04
C LEU A 150 -16.98 -13.58 -0.14
N ALA A 151 -17.66 -14.57 -0.71
CA ALA A 151 -18.40 -15.60 0.03
C ALA A 151 -17.52 -16.44 0.97
N ASP A 152 -16.26 -16.64 0.61
CA ASP A 152 -15.29 -17.41 1.40
C ASP A 152 -14.53 -16.56 2.43
N LEU A 153 -14.80 -15.26 2.50
CA LEU A 153 -14.20 -14.37 3.50
C LEU A 153 -15.07 -14.32 4.76
N ASP A 154 -14.42 -14.22 5.93
CA ASP A 154 -15.09 -14.06 7.22
C ASP A 154 -15.63 -12.63 7.39
N LEU A 155 -16.68 -12.30 6.65
CA LEU A 155 -17.31 -10.99 6.56
C LEU A 155 -18.82 -11.10 6.83
N ASP A 156 -19.39 -10.08 7.47
CA ASP A 156 -20.85 -9.96 7.60
C ASP A 156 -21.46 -9.46 6.28
N LEU A 157 -21.60 -10.37 5.32
CA LEU A 157 -22.09 -10.04 3.97
C LEU A 157 -23.52 -9.47 3.99
N GLU A 158 -24.34 -9.84 4.96
CA GLU A 158 -25.69 -9.27 5.10
C GLU A 158 -25.60 -7.81 5.54
N LEU A 159 -24.75 -7.50 6.53
CA LEU A 159 -24.49 -6.11 6.90
C LEU A 159 -23.89 -5.33 5.73
N ILE A 160 -22.95 -5.89 4.98
CA ILE A 160 -22.23 -5.17 3.93
C ILE A 160 -23.11 -4.92 2.69
N PHE A 161 -23.78 -5.95 2.18
CA PHE A 161 -24.52 -5.89 0.91
C PHE A 161 -26.03 -5.63 1.11
N GLY A 162 -26.58 -5.96 2.28
CA GLY A 162 -28.04 -5.91 2.50
C GLY A 162 -28.76 -6.85 1.53
N ALA A 163 -29.70 -6.30 0.74
CA ALA A 163 -30.44 -7.07 -0.26
C ALA A 163 -29.75 -7.14 -1.64
N GLU A 164 -28.65 -6.41 -1.84
CA GLU A 164 -27.97 -6.33 -3.14
C GLU A 164 -26.99 -7.50 -3.33
N ASP A 165 -26.72 -7.83 -4.60
CA ASP A 165 -25.73 -8.85 -4.97
C ASP A 165 -24.34 -8.26 -5.26
N GLY A 166 -24.24 -6.93 -5.37
CA GLY A 166 -23.03 -6.22 -5.76
C GLY A 166 -22.83 -4.91 -5.00
N LEU A 167 -21.57 -4.49 -4.89
CA LEU A 167 -21.17 -3.18 -4.40
C LEU A 167 -20.54 -2.39 -5.54
N ASP A 168 -21.20 -1.32 -5.95
CA ASP A 168 -20.68 -0.43 -6.98
C ASP A 168 -19.75 0.62 -6.39
N TYR A 169 -18.53 0.66 -6.91
CA TYR A 169 -17.58 1.73 -6.68
C TYR A 169 -17.42 2.55 -7.96
N TRP A 170 -17.21 3.85 -7.79
CA TRP A 170 -17.04 4.81 -8.88
C TRP A 170 -15.63 5.34 -8.89
N ARG A 171 -15.02 5.47 -10.07
CA ARG A 171 -13.64 5.94 -10.21
C ARG A 171 -13.48 7.34 -9.61
N ASP A 172 -12.60 7.48 -8.62
CA ASP A 172 -12.34 8.75 -7.92
C ASP A 172 -11.13 9.50 -8.49
N ALA A 173 -11.11 9.66 -9.82
CA ALA A 173 -10.03 10.36 -10.50
C ALA A 173 -10.43 10.82 -11.89
N GLY A 174 -10.10 12.06 -12.26
CA GLY A 174 -10.40 12.61 -13.58
C GLY A 174 -11.87 12.98 -13.78
N ASP A 175 -12.31 13.03 -15.04
CA ASP A 175 -13.67 13.43 -15.41
C ASP A 175 -14.66 12.27 -15.18
N PRO A 176 -15.72 12.43 -14.37
CA PRO A 176 -16.72 11.39 -14.12
C PRO A 176 -17.54 11.01 -15.37
N GLU A 177 -17.63 11.89 -16.37
CA GLU A 177 -18.38 11.64 -17.60
C GLU A 177 -17.59 10.82 -18.62
N THR A 178 -16.27 10.72 -18.46
CA THR A 178 -15.45 9.91 -19.35
C THR A 178 -15.58 8.42 -18.99
N PRO A 179 -15.96 7.55 -19.95
CA PRO A 179 -16.17 6.12 -19.68
C PRO A 179 -14.93 5.39 -19.14
N TYR A 180 -13.74 5.86 -19.55
CA TYR A 180 -12.47 5.26 -19.22
C TYR A 180 -11.40 6.32 -19.03
N MET A 181 -10.55 6.14 -18.01
CA MET A 181 -9.35 6.94 -17.81
C MET A 181 -8.16 6.02 -17.56
N PRO A 182 -7.00 6.22 -18.23
CA PRO A 182 -5.82 5.41 -17.96
C PRO A 182 -5.45 5.37 -16.47
N PRO A 183 -5.08 4.19 -15.93
CA PRO A 183 -4.62 4.10 -14.56
C PRO A 183 -3.34 4.89 -14.34
N PHE A 184 -3.16 5.31 -13.09
CA PHE A 184 -1.92 5.93 -12.68
C PHE A 184 -0.81 4.89 -12.71
N THR A 185 0.39 5.33 -13.11
CA THR A 185 1.58 4.49 -13.15
C THR A 185 2.68 5.07 -12.28
N GLY A 186 3.41 4.18 -11.61
CA GLY A 186 4.50 4.58 -10.72
C GLY A 186 5.48 3.44 -10.44
N THR A 187 6.55 3.79 -9.73
CA THR A 187 7.50 2.82 -9.19
C THR A 187 7.46 2.90 -7.69
N GLU A 188 7.26 1.76 -7.04
CA GLU A 188 7.40 1.61 -5.61
C GLU A 188 8.78 1.05 -5.25
N THR A 189 9.36 1.62 -4.20
CA THR A 189 10.51 1.05 -3.51
C THR A 189 10.13 0.87 -2.06
N ARG A 190 10.05 -0.39 -1.62
CA ARG A 190 9.74 -0.79 -0.24
C ARG A 190 11.03 -1.21 0.45
N LEU A 191 11.23 -0.74 1.67
CA LEU A 191 12.30 -1.13 2.57
C LEU A 191 11.69 -2.03 3.65
N ASP A 192 12.25 -3.22 3.82
CA ASP A 192 11.81 -4.21 4.83
C ASP A 192 12.72 -4.21 6.07
N ASP A 193 13.83 -3.46 6.02
CA ASP A 193 14.68 -3.19 7.18
C ASP A 193 15.25 -1.77 7.15
N ALA A 194 15.63 -1.27 8.33
CA ALA A 194 16.08 0.10 8.53
C ALA A 194 17.38 0.46 7.78
N SER A 195 18.20 -0.52 7.41
CA SER A 195 19.42 -0.29 6.62
C SER A 195 19.14 -0.28 5.11
N GLY A 196 17.95 -0.73 4.68
CA GLY A 196 17.57 -0.87 3.27
C GLY A 196 18.28 -2.02 2.56
N SER A 197 18.76 -3.02 3.31
CA SER A 197 19.41 -4.20 2.76
C SER A 197 18.41 -5.21 2.16
N THR A 198 17.17 -5.15 2.65
CA THR A 198 16.03 -5.97 2.27
C THR A 198 14.85 -5.08 1.89
N GLY A 199 14.01 -5.60 1.02
CA GLY A 199 12.92 -4.85 0.42
C GLY A 199 12.59 -5.33 -0.98
N LEU A 200 11.77 -4.56 -1.67
CA LEU A 200 11.42 -4.82 -3.07
C LEU A 200 11.32 -3.54 -3.89
N ARG A 201 11.40 -3.74 -5.19
CA ARG A 201 11.12 -2.71 -6.18
C ARG A 201 10.13 -3.26 -7.19
N GLN A 202 9.07 -2.49 -7.43
CA GLN A 202 8.00 -2.88 -8.34
C GLN A 202 7.47 -1.71 -9.15
N GLU A 203 6.99 -2.01 -10.35
CA GLU A 203 6.15 -1.11 -11.13
C GLU A 203 4.70 -1.31 -10.71
N MET A 204 3.93 -0.22 -10.65
CA MET A 204 2.54 -0.26 -10.23
C MET A 204 1.64 0.44 -11.23
N TYR A 205 0.48 -0.17 -11.47
CA TYR A 205 -0.67 0.42 -12.12
C TYR A 205 -1.78 0.49 -11.08
N PHE A 206 -2.38 1.66 -10.85
CA PHE A 206 -3.44 1.75 -9.85
C PHE A 206 -4.53 2.73 -10.26
N MET A 207 -5.74 2.42 -9.79
CA MET A 207 -6.88 3.31 -9.91
C MET A 207 -7.69 3.27 -8.60
N PRO A 208 -7.95 4.43 -7.98
CA PRO A 208 -8.86 4.50 -6.84
C PRO A 208 -10.32 4.52 -7.32
N TYR A 209 -11.14 3.71 -6.66
CA TYR A 209 -12.59 3.76 -6.76
C TYR A 209 -13.17 4.05 -5.38
N VAL A 210 -14.33 4.70 -5.33
CA VAL A 210 -14.98 5.13 -4.09
C VAL A 210 -16.45 4.74 -4.10
N ARG A 211 -16.96 4.37 -2.93
CA ARG A 211 -18.40 4.28 -2.66
C ARG A 211 -18.73 5.03 -1.38
N GLN A 212 -19.99 5.42 -1.26
CA GLN A 212 -20.52 6.01 -0.03
C GLN A 212 -21.12 4.92 0.86
N LEU A 213 -20.73 4.89 2.14
CA LEU A 213 -21.30 4.03 3.16
C LEU A 213 -22.62 4.60 3.68
N ARG A 214 -23.42 3.78 4.37
CA ARG A 214 -24.78 4.17 4.84
C ARG A 214 -24.78 5.39 5.78
N GLY A 215 -23.74 5.54 6.60
CA GLY A 215 -23.54 6.70 7.48
C GLY A 215 -22.99 7.95 6.78
N GLY A 216 -22.80 7.90 5.46
CA GLY A 216 -22.33 9.02 4.63
C GLY A 216 -20.81 9.13 4.49
N GLY A 217 -20.04 8.29 5.18
CA GLY A 217 -18.59 8.17 5.01
C GLY A 217 -18.22 7.55 3.66
N HIS A 218 -16.95 7.69 3.27
CA HIS A 218 -16.43 7.11 2.03
C HIS A 218 -15.57 5.89 2.32
N GLU A 219 -15.74 4.86 1.50
CA GLU A 219 -14.82 3.73 1.43
C GLU A 219 -14.18 3.70 0.05
N TYR A 220 -12.87 3.51 0.05
CA TYR A 220 -12.07 3.39 -1.14
C TYR A 220 -11.78 1.93 -1.45
N LEU A 221 -11.90 1.57 -2.72
CA LEU A 221 -11.34 0.37 -3.31
C LEU A 221 -10.15 0.78 -4.17
N LEU A 222 -8.94 0.49 -3.70
CA LEU A 222 -7.71 0.68 -4.44
C LEU A 222 -7.40 -0.63 -5.16
N ILE A 223 -7.49 -0.61 -6.48
CA ILE A 223 -7.07 -1.76 -7.30
C ILE A 223 -5.66 -1.45 -7.79
N THR A 224 -4.69 -2.27 -7.39
CA THR A 224 -3.26 -2.07 -7.69
C THR A 224 -2.69 -3.32 -8.34
N THR A 225 -2.22 -3.18 -9.58
CA THR A 225 -1.46 -4.21 -10.28
C THR A 225 0.01 -3.93 -10.10
N GLU A 226 0.72 -4.88 -9.52
CA GLU A 226 2.10 -4.74 -9.11
C GLU A 226 2.97 -5.74 -9.86
N ILE A 227 4.02 -5.24 -10.52
CA ILE A 227 4.99 -6.03 -11.29
C ILE A 227 6.33 -5.94 -10.58
N ILE A 228 6.69 -7.04 -9.89
CA ILE A 228 7.92 -7.13 -9.12
C ILE A 228 9.12 -7.19 -10.06
N HIS A 229 10.03 -6.23 -9.91
CA HIS A 229 11.29 -6.19 -10.65
C HIS A 229 12.43 -6.89 -9.90
N SER A 230 12.48 -6.74 -8.58
CA SER A 230 13.52 -7.34 -7.75
C SER A 230 13.09 -7.43 -6.30
N VAL A 231 13.55 -8.47 -5.61
CA VAL A 231 13.41 -8.63 -4.15
C VAL A 231 14.80 -8.78 -3.54
N ASN A 232 15.14 -7.97 -2.54
CA ASN A 232 16.47 -7.90 -1.93
C ASN A 232 17.61 -7.74 -2.96
N GLY A 233 17.34 -6.99 -4.04
CA GLY A 233 18.27 -6.78 -5.14
C GLY A 233 18.40 -7.95 -6.13
N ASP A 234 17.69 -9.07 -5.92
CA ASP A 234 17.66 -10.20 -6.84
C ASP A 234 16.60 -10.00 -7.94
N PRO A 235 16.99 -9.78 -9.20
CA PRO A 235 16.07 -9.55 -10.30
C PRO A 235 15.44 -10.83 -10.86
N SER A 236 15.87 -12.02 -10.39
CA SER A 236 15.25 -13.29 -10.79
C SER A 236 13.91 -13.53 -10.09
N LYS A 237 13.66 -12.84 -8.97
CA LYS A 237 12.41 -12.86 -8.22
C LYS A 237 11.40 -11.88 -8.82
N ARG A 238 10.81 -12.28 -9.94
CA ARG A 238 9.76 -11.53 -10.64
C ARG A 238 8.40 -12.17 -10.43
N GLY A 239 7.38 -11.33 -10.36
CA GLY A 239 6.00 -11.74 -10.19
C GLY A 239 5.08 -10.63 -10.65
N ILE A 240 3.82 -10.98 -10.92
CA ILE A 240 2.74 -10.03 -11.12
C ILE A 240 1.57 -10.46 -10.25
N HIS A 241 0.98 -9.50 -9.55
CA HIS A 241 -0.24 -9.72 -8.78
C HIS A 241 -1.10 -8.46 -8.83
N VAL A 242 -2.38 -8.64 -8.55
CA VAL A 242 -3.37 -7.58 -8.45
C VAL A 242 -3.95 -7.64 -7.05
N ASP A 243 -3.84 -6.52 -6.34
CA ASP A 243 -4.41 -6.38 -5.01
C ASP A 243 -5.65 -5.49 -5.04
N PHE A 244 -6.66 -5.97 -4.33
CA PHE A 244 -7.85 -5.22 -3.99
C PHE A 244 -7.70 -4.77 -2.55
N VAL A 245 -7.55 -3.47 -2.34
CA VAL A 245 -7.29 -2.90 -1.01
C VAL A 245 -8.44 -1.98 -0.63
N ILE A 246 -8.99 -2.19 0.56
CA ILE A 246 -10.03 -1.32 1.12
C ILE A 246 -9.37 -0.25 1.96
N GLY A 247 -9.77 1.01 1.75
CA GLY A 247 -9.20 2.17 2.39
C GLY A 247 -10.26 3.05 3.05
N ILE A 248 -10.02 3.44 4.30
CA ILE A 248 -10.83 4.42 5.02
C ILE A 248 -9.99 5.64 5.36
N PRO A 249 -10.38 6.85 4.90
CA PRO A 249 -9.70 8.09 5.26
C PRO A 249 -9.71 8.29 6.78
N VAL A 250 -8.59 8.73 7.34
CA VAL A 250 -8.44 9.06 8.74
C VAL A 250 -7.85 10.45 8.90
N GLU A 251 -8.40 11.25 9.81
CA GLU A 251 -7.88 12.59 10.04
C GLU A 251 -6.48 12.50 10.68
N GLN A 252 -5.54 13.34 10.24
CA GLN A 252 -4.16 13.29 10.72
C GLN A 252 -4.04 13.38 12.25
N GLN A 253 -4.93 14.12 12.92
CA GLN A 253 -4.93 14.26 14.39
C GLN A 253 -5.29 12.95 15.12
N ARG A 254 -5.82 11.95 14.40
CA ARG A 254 -6.16 10.63 14.92
C ARG A 254 -5.05 9.60 14.74
N VAL A 255 -3.94 10.00 14.12
CA VAL A 255 -2.78 9.15 13.88
C VAL A 255 -1.58 9.71 14.65
N VAL A 256 -0.96 8.86 15.46
CA VAL A 256 0.26 9.17 16.19
C VAL A 256 1.33 8.16 15.79
N ILE A 257 2.52 8.64 15.43
CA ILE A 257 3.68 7.80 15.09
C ILE A 257 4.85 8.21 15.98
N GLN A 258 5.51 7.25 16.64
CA GLN A 258 6.59 7.45 17.62
C GLN A 258 7.82 6.58 17.33
#